data_AF-A0A7Y8MP69-F1
#
_entry.id   AF-A0A7Y8MP69-F1
#
_cell.length_a   1.000
_cell.length_b   1.000
_cell.length_c   1.000
_cell.angle_alpha   90.00
_cell.angle_beta   90.00
_cell.angle_gamma   90.00
#
_symmetry.space_group_name_H-M   'P 1'
#
loop_
_entity.id
_entity.type
_entity.pdbx_description
1 polymer ?
#
loop_
_entity_poly.entity_id
_entity_poly.type
_entity_poly.pdbx_seq_one_letter_code
_entity_poly.pdbx_strand_id
1 'polypeptide(L)'
;MISVFLCLAAAAMVVTAPAHSILGEIRLIQPILQSEMAVMRHAHARQVVRFAWHLTSVLWLILAYFLLRPVWSGAAPDREYILVVGIAHLLVGVFDAVSTRGRHVGWPLVTATGVFALAALASGG
;
A
#
# COMPACT_ATOMS: atom_id res chain seq x y z
N MET A 1 17.73 -15.45 -2.57
CA MET A 1 16.28 -15.45 -2.86
C MET A 1 15.54 -14.35 -2.10
N ILE A 2 15.86 -14.11 -0.83
CA ILE A 2 15.29 -13.02 -0.01
C ILE A 2 15.21 -11.67 -0.73
N SER A 3 16.30 -11.24 -1.40
CA SER A 3 16.35 -9.95 -2.09
C SER A 3 15.34 -9.85 -3.25
N VAL A 4 15.06 -10.96 -3.95
CA VAL A 4 14.07 -10.97 -5.05
C VAL A 4 12.67 -10.72 -4.49
N PHE A 5 12.31 -11.39 -3.41
CA PHE A 5 11.00 -11.21 -2.76
C PHE A 5 10.84 -9.82 -2.14
N LEU A 6 11.90 -9.25 -1.55
CA LEU A 6 11.88 -7.85 -1.08
C LEU A 6 11.67 -6.87 -2.23
N CYS A 7 12.35 -7.07 -3.37
CA CYS A 7 12.13 -6.26 -4.58
C CYS A 7 10.70 -6.40 -5.11
N LEU A 8 10.14 -7.60 -5.14
CA LEU A 8 8.76 -7.82 -5.57
C LEU A 8 7.74 -7.16 -4.64
N ALA A 9 7.93 -7.28 -3.31
CA ALA A 9 7.08 -6.65 -2.32
C ALA A 9 7.12 -5.11 -2.47
N ALA A 10 8.32 -4.54 -2.58
CA ALA A 10 8.49 -3.10 -2.77
C ALA A 10 7.93 -2.61 -4.12
N ALA A 11 8.14 -3.37 -5.20
CA ALA A 11 7.59 -3.03 -6.52
C ALA A 11 6.05 -3.00 -6.49
N ALA A 12 5.42 -3.98 -5.83
CA ALA A 12 3.96 -3.97 -5.66
C ALA A 12 3.49 -2.70 -4.92
N MET A 13 4.20 -2.26 -3.87
CA MET A 13 3.86 -1.00 -3.17
C MET A 13 4.07 0.24 -4.05
N VAL A 14 5.18 0.29 -4.79
CA VAL A 14 5.51 1.40 -5.71
C VAL A 14 4.51 1.50 -6.85
N VAL A 15 3.92 0.40 -7.30
CA VAL A 15 2.83 0.41 -8.30
C VAL A 15 1.49 0.76 -7.64
N THR A 16 1.22 0.24 -6.44
CA THR A 16 -0.05 0.49 -5.74
C THR A 16 -0.19 1.95 -5.32
N ALA A 17 0.89 2.61 -4.88
CA ALA A 17 0.87 4.01 -4.45
C ALA A 17 0.31 4.98 -5.51
N PRO A 18 0.85 5.07 -6.75
CA PRO A 18 0.28 5.94 -7.77
C PRO A 18 -1.10 5.45 -8.24
N ALA A 19 -1.37 4.14 -8.28
CA ALA A 19 -2.68 3.64 -8.64
C ALA A 19 -3.76 4.08 -7.64
N HIS A 20 -3.50 3.93 -6.34
CA HIS A 20 -4.39 4.41 -5.27
C HIS A 20 -4.51 5.93 -5.32
N SER A 21 -3.39 6.65 -5.31
CA SER A 21 -3.37 8.11 -5.32
C SER A 21 -4.12 8.69 -6.52
N ILE A 22 -3.69 8.39 -7.74
CA ILE A 22 -4.14 9.06 -8.96
C ILE A 22 -5.46 8.50 -9.46
N LEU A 23 -5.56 7.17 -9.63
CA LEU A 23 -6.79 6.60 -10.21
C LEU A 23 -7.96 6.73 -9.25
N GLY A 24 -7.73 6.55 -7.94
CA GLY A 24 -8.79 6.75 -6.96
C GLY A 24 -9.10 8.22 -6.68
N GLU A 25 -8.14 9.14 -6.86
CA GLU A 25 -8.47 10.57 -6.86
C GLU A 25 -9.48 10.89 -7.97
N ILE A 26 -9.18 10.47 -9.21
CA ILE A 26 -10.03 10.75 -10.37
C ILE A 26 -11.38 10.05 -10.27
N ARG A 27 -11.39 8.77 -9.87
CA ARG A 27 -12.60 7.92 -9.95
C ARG A 27 -13.47 7.93 -8.70
N LEU A 28 -12.95 8.32 -7.54
CA LEU A 28 -13.66 8.23 -6.27
C LEU A 28 -13.64 9.55 -5.50
N ILE A 29 -12.45 10.07 -5.18
CA ILE A 29 -12.34 11.23 -4.28
C ILE A 29 -12.84 12.50 -4.93
N GLN A 30 -12.42 12.82 -6.16
CA GLN A 30 -12.87 14.01 -6.85
C GLN A 30 -14.41 14.06 -6.97
N PRO A 31 -15.12 12.98 -7.38
CA PRO A 31 -16.58 12.92 -7.30
C PRO A 31 -17.15 13.21 -5.90
N ILE A 32 -16.55 12.66 -4.83
CA ILE A 32 -17.00 12.91 -3.45
C ILE A 32 -16.81 14.39 -3.08
N LEU A 33 -15.67 14.98 -3.41
CA LEU A 33 -15.38 16.38 -3.11
C LEU A 33 -16.28 17.38 -3.86
N GLN A 34 -16.79 16.96 -5.02
CA GLN A 34 -17.71 17.72 -5.85
C GLN A 34 -19.19 17.44 -5.50
N SER A 35 -19.46 16.56 -4.54
CA SER A 35 -20.82 16.22 -4.14
C SER A 35 -21.49 17.33 -3.32
N GLU A 36 -22.82 17.28 -3.26
CA GLU A 36 -23.66 18.19 -2.46
C GLU A 36 -23.66 17.89 -0.95
N MET A 37 -22.77 17.00 -0.46
CA MET A 37 -22.64 16.71 0.96
C MET A 37 -22.33 18.00 1.74
N ALA A 38 -23.11 18.30 2.77
CA ALA A 38 -22.97 19.53 3.56
C ALA A 38 -21.52 19.75 4.04
N VAL A 39 -20.85 18.69 4.49
CA VAL A 39 -19.45 18.74 4.94
C VAL A 39 -18.46 19.13 3.83
N MET A 40 -18.72 18.74 2.57
CA MET A 40 -17.84 19.04 1.43
C MET A 40 -17.97 20.48 0.93
N ARG A 41 -18.97 21.25 1.40
CA ARG A 41 -19.07 22.70 1.12
C ARG A 41 -17.91 23.49 1.74
N HIS A 42 -17.33 22.99 2.83
CA HIS A 42 -16.20 23.63 3.50
C HIS A 42 -14.86 23.30 2.82
N ALA A 43 -14.10 24.32 2.41
CA ALA A 43 -12.81 24.14 1.74
C ALA A 43 -11.79 23.35 2.57
N HIS A 44 -11.77 23.56 3.89
CA HIS A 44 -10.91 22.83 4.81
C HIS A 44 -11.21 21.33 4.82
N ALA A 45 -12.49 20.95 4.88
CA ALA A 45 -12.89 19.55 4.87
C ALA A 45 -12.46 18.84 3.58
N ARG A 46 -12.62 19.51 2.42
CA ARG A 46 -12.14 18.98 1.13
C ARG A 46 -10.62 18.75 1.15
N GLN A 47 -9.86 19.69 1.72
CA GLN A 47 -8.41 19.57 1.81
C GLN A 47 -7.97 18.41 2.73
N VAL A 48 -8.62 18.26 3.89
CA VAL A 48 -8.33 17.16 4.82
C VAL A 48 -8.62 15.81 4.19
N VAL A 49 -9.74 15.67 3.46
CA VAL A 49 -10.08 14.42 2.75
C VAL A 49 -9.03 14.09 1.68
N ARG A 50 -8.60 15.05 0.86
CA ARG A 50 -7.52 14.84 -0.12
C ARG A 50 -6.20 14.47 0.54
N PHE A 51 -5.84 15.18 1.61
CA PHE A 51 -4.61 14.89 2.35
C PHE A 51 -4.61 13.46 2.89
N ALA A 52 -5.68 13.06 3.58
CA ALA A 52 -5.83 11.71 4.13
C ALA A 52 -5.79 10.64 3.03
N TRP A 53 -6.38 10.93 1.86
CA TRP A 53 -6.33 10.03 0.71
C TRP A 53 -4.90 9.79 0.20
N HIS A 54 -4.13 10.87 -0.03
CA HIS A 54 -2.77 10.75 -0.56
C HIS A 54 -1.76 10.24 0.47
N LEU A 55 -2.01 10.44 1.77
CA LEU A 55 -1.08 10.05 2.84
C LEU A 55 -0.74 8.55 2.80
N THR A 56 -1.72 7.68 2.55
CA THR A 56 -1.49 6.22 2.44
C THR A 56 -0.50 5.88 1.33
N SER A 57 -0.56 6.58 0.20
CA SER A 57 0.37 6.38 -0.92
C SER A 57 1.80 6.75 -0.54
N VAL A 58 1.97 7.87 0.19
CA VAL A 58 3.28 8.30 0.70
C VAL A 58 3.82 7.27 1.70
N LEU A 59 2.98 6.78 2.62
CA LEU A 59 3.36 5.76 3.57
C LEU A 59 3.82 4.47 2.87
N TRP A 60 3.14 4.03 1.82
CA TRP A 60 3.58 2.86 1.06
C TRP A 60 4.94 3.06 0.38
N LEU A 61 5.22 4.24 -0.16
CA LEU A 61 6.54 4.54 -0.74
C LEU A 61 7.65 4.54 0.32
N ILE A 62 7.37 5.06 1.52
CA ILE A 62 8.31 5.01 2.65
C ILE A 62 8.58 3.55 3.05
N LEU A 63 7.53 2.73 3.17
CA LEU A 63 7.70 1.32 3.51
C LEU A 63 8.49 0.55 2.43
N ALA A 64 8.24 0.83 1.15
CA ALA A 64 8.98 0.26 0.03
C ALA A 64 10.46 0.63 0.08
N TYR A 65 10.79 1.88 0.42
CA TYR A 65 12.18 2.30 0.63
C TYR A 65 12.88 1.45 1.70
N PHE A 66 12.24 1.23 2.85
CA PHE A 66 12.84 0.42 3.92
C PHE A 66 12.97 -1.06 3.56
N LEU A 67 12.08 -1.60 2.72
CA LEU A 67 12.23 -2.96 2.17
C LEU A 67 13.42 -3.08 1.19
N LEU A 68 13.71 -2.02 0.42
CA LEU A 68 14.81 -2.00 -0.56
C LEU A 68 16.17 -1.61 0.04
N ARG A 69 16.17 -0.88 1.16
CA ARG A 69 17.39 -0.45 1.85
C ARG A 69 18.42 -1.58 2.10
N PRO A 70 18.07 -2.77 2.63
CA PRO A 70 19.03 -3.86 2.79
C PRO A 70 19.53 -4.42 1.44
N VAL A 71 18.71 -4.37 0.39
CA VAL A 71 19.11 -4.81 -0.96
C VAL A 71 20.21 -3.92 -1.53
N TRP A 72 20.10 -2.59 -1.35
CA TRP A 72 21.09 -1.65 -1.87
C TRP A 72 22.36 -1.57 -1.03
N SER A 73 22.23 -1.66 0.29
CA SER A 73 23.37 -1.55 1.21
C SER A 73 24.12 -2.87 1.41
N GLY A 74 23.53 -4.01 1.03
CA GLY A 74 24.05 -5.33 1.37
C GLY A 74 23.94 -5.68 2.85
N ALA A 75 23.29 -4.84 3.66
CA ALA A 75 23.07 -5.08 5.07
C ALA A 75 22.05 -6.21 5.29
N ALA A 76 22.12 -6.84 6.46
CA ALA A 76 21.12 -7.82 6.86
C ALA A 76 19.72 -7.16 6.93
N PRO A 77 18.68 -7.79 6.35
CA PRO A 77 17.33 -7.27 6.42
C PRO A 77 16.75 -7.38 7.84
N ASP A 78 16.00 -6.36 8.26
CA ASP A 78 15.25 -6.38 9.50
C ASP A 78 14.05 -7.33 9.37
N ARG A 79 14.15 -8.49 10.02
CA ARG A 79 13.13 -9.55 9.93
C ARG A 79 11.83 -9.16 10.62
N GLU A 80 11.88 -8.40 11.70
CA GLU A 80 10.68 -7.97 12.43
C GLU A 80 9.89 -6.97 11.60
N TYR A 81 10.60 -6.00 11.00
CA TYR A 81 10.00 -5.06 10.06
C TYR A 81 9.31 -5.78 8.88
N ILE A 82 10.00 -6.74 8.24
CA ILE A 82 9.43 -7.51 7.13
C ILE A 82 8.19 -8.30 7.58
N LEU A 83 8.23 -8.89 8.77
CA LEU A 83 7.11 -9.66 9.32
C LEU A 83 5.88 -8.77 9.53
N VAL A 84 6.06 -7.61 10.18
CA VAL A 84 4.98 -6.67 10.47
C VAL A 84 4.37 -6.12 9.17
N VAL A 85 5.20 -5.67 8.22
CA VAL A 85 4.74 -5.21 6.92
C VAL A 85 4.01 -6.33 6.18
N GLY A 86 4.56 -7.54 6.21
CA GLY A 86 4.01 -8.72 5.55
C GLY A 86 2.62 -9.09 6.07
N ILE A 87 2.48 -9.25 7.39
CA ILE A 87 1.20 -9.59 8.04
C ILE A 87 0.18 -8.46 7.81
N ALA A 88 0.56 -7.21 8.02
CA ALA A 88 -0.36 -6.08 7.87
C ALA A 88 -0.93 -6.01 6.44
N HIS A 89 -0.08 -6.08 5.42
CA HIS A 89 -0.53 -6.03 4.02
C HIS A 89 -1.32 -7.27 3.62
N LEU A 90 -0.92 -8.46 4.09
CA LEU A 90 -1.67 -9.68 3.81
C LEU A 90 -3.09 -9.62 4.40
N LEU A 91 -3.21 -9.27 5.69
CA LEU A 91 -4.51 -9.20 6.36
C LEU A 91 -5.40 -8.12 5.75
N VAL A 92 -4.88 -6.92 5.49
CA VAL A 92 -5.64 -5.83 4.87
C VAL A 92 -6.06 -6.20 3.45
N GLY A 93 -5.15 -6.77 2.64
CA GLY A 93 -5.45 -7.18 1.27
C GLY A 93 -6.48 -8.31 1.21
N VAL A 94 -6.37 -9.32 2.07
CA VAL A 94 -7.36 -10.41 2.17
C VAL A 94 -8.70 -9.87 2.67
N PHE A 95 -8.71 -8.99 3.66
CA PHE A 95 -9.93 -8.35 4.15
C PHE A 95 -10.62 -7.55 3.03
N ASP A 96 -9.86 -6.76 2.27
CA ASP A 96 -10.36 -6.02 1.11
C ASP A 96 -10.94 -6.96 0.05
N ALA A 97 -10.23 -8.05 -0.28
CA ALA A 97 -10.72 -9.06 -1.21
C ALA A 97 -12.04 -9.69 -0.74
N VAL A 98 -12.14 -10.10 0.52
CA VAL A 98 -13.34 -10.75 1.07
C VAL A 98 -14.51 -9.76 1.17
N SER A 99 -14.28 -8.58 1.75
CA SER A 99 -15.32 -7.57 1.97
C SER A 99 -15.89 -7.03 0.65
N THR A 100 -15.06 -6.90 -0.39
CA THR A 100 -15.48 -6.42 -1.70
C THR A 100 -15.85 -7.55 -2.66
N ARG A 101 -15.81 -8.82 -2.20
CA ARG A 101 -16.02 -10.03 -3.02
C ARG A 101 -15.13 -10.05 -4.26
N GLY A 102 -13.89 -9.63 -4.10
CA GLY A 102 -12.85 -9.57 -5.12
C GLY A 102 -13.03 -8.44 -6.15
N ARG A 103 -14.01 -7.54 -5.95
CA ARG A 103 -14.34 -6.50 -6.94
C ARG A 103 -13.46 -5.27 -6.85
N HIS A 104 -12.80 -5.03 -5.70
CA HIS A 104 -11.91 -3.89 -5.57
C HIS A 104 -10.55 -4.17 -6.22
N VAL A 105 -10.23 -3.41 -7.26
CA VAL A 105 -9.03 -3.65 -8.10
C VAL A 105 -7.72 -3.55 -7.30
N GLY A 106 -7.71 -2.90 -6.14
CA GLY A 106 -6.52 -2.76 -5.30
C GLY A 106 -6.12 -4.01 -4.51
N TRP A 107 -7.06 -4.89 -4.18
CA TRP A 107 -6.81 -6.03 -3.27
C TRP A 107 -5.63 -6.93 -3.69
N PRO A 108 -5.42 -7.26 -5.00
CA PRO A 108 -4.38 -8.19 -5.39
C PRO A 108 -2.98 -7.68 -5.09
N LEU A 109 -2.70 -6.40 -5.37
CA LEU A 109 -1.35 -5.85 -5.17
C LEU A 109 -1.03 -5.67 -3.69
N VAL A 110 -2.00 -5.23 -2.89
CA VAL A 110 -1.84 -5.12 -1.43
C VAL A 110 -1.59 -6.50 -0.81
N THR A 111 -2.36 -7.51 -1.22
CA THR A 111 -2.17 -8.90 -0.78
C THR A 111 -0.81 -9.44 -1.23
N ALA A 112 -0.41 -9.18 -2.48
CA ALA A 112 0.86 -9.63 -3.04
C ALA A 112 2.06 -9.03 -2.30
N THR A 113 2.02 -7.75 -1.90
CA THR A 113 3.03 -7.15 -1.01
C THR A 113 3.22 -7.99 0.25
N GLY A 114 2.12 -8.37 0.90
CA GLY A 114 2.15 -9.22 2.09
C GLY A 114 2.75 -10.60 1.83
N VAL A 115 2.29 -11.27 0.77
CA VAL A 115 2.78 -12.60 0.36
C VAL A 115 4.28 -12.57 0.06
N PHE A 116 4.75 -11.59 -0.74
CA PHE A 116 6.16 -11.48 -1.08
C PHE A 116 7.03 -11.16 0.13
N ALA A 117 6.60 -10.26 1.01
CA ALA A 117 7.35 -9.95 2.23
C ALA A 117 7.52 -11.21 3.12
N LEU A 118 6.45 -11.98 3.32
CA LEU A 118 6.50 -13.21 4.12
C LEU A 118 7.31 -14.32 3.42
N ALA A 119 7.21 -14.44 2.09
CA ALA A 119 8.05 -15.35 1.31
C ALA A 119 9.55 -15.00 1.44
N ALA A 120 9.89 -13.71 1.56
CA ALA A 120 11.25 -13.27 1.80
C ALA A 120 11.81 -13.87 3.10
N LEU A 121 11.02 -13.87 4.18
CA LEU A 121 11.41 -14.47 5.48
C LEU A 121 11.58 -15.99 5.40
N ALA A 122 10.66 -16.67 4.70
CA ALA A 122 10.74 -18.11 4.51
C ALA A 122 11.94 -18.54 3.66
N SER A 123 12.39 -17.68 2.73
CA SER A 123 13.51 -17.93 1.82
C SER A 123 14.90 -17.57 2.36
N GLY A 124 14.95 -16.92 3.53
CA GLY A 124 16.18 -16.49 4.22
C GLY A 124 16.33 -17.12 5.61
N GLY A 125 15.75 -18.31 5.79
CA GLY A 125 16.13 -19.21 6.89
C GLY A 125 17.57 -19.68 6.74
#